data_AF-A0A428VXD3-F1
#
_entry.id   AF-A0A428VXD3-F1
#
_cell.length_a   1.000
_cell.length_b   1.000
_cell.length_c   1.000
_cell.angle_alpha   90.00
_cell.angle_beta   90.00
_cell.angle_gamma   90.00
#
_symmetry.space_group_name_H-M   'P 1'
#
loop_
_entity.id
_entity.type
_entity.pdbx_description
1 polymer ?
#
loop_
_entity_poly.entity_id
_entity_poly.type
_entity_poly.pdbx_seq_one_letter_code
_entity_poly.pdbx_strand_id
1 'polypeptide(L)'
;GGGGGLGPSGGPPSSPPPGNVQQWIQEALKALQAAGIPVTDADIPKIWAIIQHESGGNPNAINNWDSNAAAGHPSKGLMQCIDSTFNAHKLPGHDNIYSPVDNIIAGVRYSFDRYGGLDNVPGIKAMAHGGAYRGY
;
A
#
# COMPACT_ATOMS: atom_id res chain seq x y z
N GLY A 1 31.97 -22.43 -3.53
CA GLY A 1 31.60 -21.11 -2.99
C GLY A 1 30.10 -21.01 -3.05
N GLY A 2 29.44 -20.88 -1.89
CA GLY A 2 27.99 -20.98 -1.77
C GLY A 2 27.28 -19.75 -2.33
N GLY A 3 26.44 -19.97 -3.36
CA GLY A 3 25.39 -19.04 -3.73
C GLY A 3 24.27 -19.14 -2.69
N GLY A 4 24.03 -18.07 -1.94
CA GLY A 4 22.87 -17.95 -1.06
C GLY A 4 21.61 -17.91 -1.91
N GLY A 5 21.02 -19.08 -2.15
CA GLY A 5 19.74 -19.23 -2.81
C GLY A 5 18.65 -18.62 -1.93
N LEU A 6 17.99 -17.60 -2.48
CA LEU A 6 16.69 -17.15 -2.00
C LEU A 6 15.77 -18.38 -1.89
N GLY A 7 15.10 -18.54 -0.75
CA GLY A 7 14.19 -19.66 -0.49
C GLY A 7 13.02 -19.72 -1.48
N PRO A 8 12.21 -20.80 -1.45
CA PRO A 8 11.17 -21.10 -2.45
C PRO A 8 9.99 -20.12 -2.49
N SER A 9 9.98 -19.10 -1.64
CA SER A 9 8.97 -18.04 -1.63
C SER A 9 9.66 -16.77 -2.09
N GLY A 10 9.50 -16.46 -3.38
CA GLY A 10 10.09 -15.31 -4.03
C GLY A 10 9.79 -14.01 -3.29
N GLY A 11 10.64 -13.00 -3.52
CA GLY A 11 10.46 -11.65 -2.99
C GLY A 11 9.11 -11.01 -3.40
N PRO A 12 8.89 -9.72 -3.07
CA PRO A 12 7.64 -9.02 -3.36
C PRO A 12 7.23 -9.22 -4.83
N PRO A 13 5.92 -9.24 -5.14
CA PRO A 13 5.34 -9.92 -6.30
C PRO A 13 6.16 -9.75 -7.57
N SER A 14 6.49 -10.90 -8.16
CA SER A 14 7.28 -11.02 -9.39
C SER A 14 6.61 -10.42 -10.63
N SER A 15 5.38 -9.93 -10.52
CA SER A 15 4.65 -9.30 -11.62
C SER A 15 4.69 -7.78 -11.46
N PRO A 16 5.15 -7.02 -12.47
CA PRO A 16 5.06 -5.58 -12.44
C PRO A 16 3.59 -5.12 -12.28
N PRO A 17 3.33 -3.96 -11.68
CA PRO A 17 1.98 -3.40 -11.61
C PRO A 17 1.41 -3.22 -13.02
N PRO A 18 0.08 -3.43 -13.21
CA PRO A 18 -0.59 -3.05 -14.44
C PRO A 18 -0.33 -1.57 -14.76
N GLY A 19 -0.29 -1.20 -16.05
CA GLY A 19 0.15 0.13 -16.47
C GLY A 19 -0.61 1.29 -15.82
N ASN A 20 -1.93 1.15 -15.62
CA ASN A 20 -2.75 2.13 -14.91
C ASN A 20 -2.39 2.22 -13.42
N VAL A 21 -2.18 1.08 -12.74
CA VAL A 21 -1.78 1.05 -11.33
C VAL A 21 -0.39 1.66 -11.17
N GLN A 22 0.54 1.36 -12.08
CA GLN A 22 1.87 1.94 -12.07
C GLN A 22 1.84 3.46 -12.18
N GLN A 23 1.00 4.01 -13.08
CA GLN A 23 0.82 5.46 -13.23
C GLN A 23 0.29 6.09 -11.93
N TRP A 24 -0.73 5.50 -11.31
CA TRP A 24 -1.27 6.00 -10.05
C TRP A 24 -0.24 5.99 -8.91
N ILE A 25 0.57 4.93 -8.81
CA ILE A 25 1.66 4.87 -7.83
C ILE A 25 2.68 5.98 -8.10
N GLN A 26 3.10 6.18 -9.35
CA GLN A 26 4.06 7.22 -9.70
C GLN A 26 3.54 8.64 -9.43
N GLU A 27 2.26 8.90 -9.71
CA GLU A 27 1.61 10.17 -9.38
C GLU A 27 1.56 10.41 -7.87
N ALA A 28 1.19 9.38 -7.10
CA ALA A 28 1.18 9.45 -5.65
C ALA A 28 2.59 9.69 -5.08
N LEU A 29 3.61 8.99 -5.59
CA LEU A 29 5.01 9.19 -5.18
C LEU A 29 5.48 10.63 -5.40
N LYS A 30 5.14 11.24 -6.55
CA LYS A 30 5.46 12.65 -6.81
C LYS A 30 4.81 13.59 -5.81
N ALA A 31 3.52 13.39 -5.51
CA ALA A 31 2.81 14.21 -4.52
C ALA A 31 3.39 14.04 -3.11
N LEU A 32 3.74 12.80 -2.73
CA LEU A 32 4.37 12.48 -1.45
C LEU A 32 5.77 13.10 -1.32
N GLN A 33 6.59 13.03 -2.37
CA GLN A 33 7.90 13.68 -2.42
C GLN A 33 7.79 15.20 -2.29
N ALA A 34 6.84 15.82 -3.01
CA ALA A 34 6.57 17.26 -2.90
C ALA A 34 6.12 17.66 -1.48
N ALA A 35 5.48 16.74 -0.75
CA ALA A 35 5.10 16.90 0.65
C ALA A 35 6.22 16.54 1.66
N GLY A 36 7.42 16.21 1.19
CA GLY A 36 8.58 15.89 2.03
C GLY A 36 8.59 14.47 2.62
N ILE A 37 7.72 13.57 2.15
CA ILE A 37 7.75 12.17 2.55
C ILE A 37 8.90 11.48 1.79
N PRO A 38 9.79 10.74 2.48
CA PRO A 38 11.01 10.20 1.87
C PRO A 38 10.74 8.90 1.09
N VAL A 39 9.89 8.99 0.06
CA VAL A 39 9.58 7.88 -0.85
C VAL A 39 10.39 7.97 -2.14
N THR A 40 10.66 6.82 -2.75
CA THR A 40 11.45 6.71 -3.99
C THR A 40 10.81 5.74 -4.98
N ASP A 41 11.30 5.72 -6.22
CA ASP A 41 10.86 4.72 -7.22
C ASP A 41 11.12 3.27 -6.77
N ALA A 42 12.08 3.06 -5.86
CA ALA A 42 12.33 1.75 -5.26
C ALA A 42 11.19 1.25 -4.36
N ASP A 43 10.25 2.12 -3.99
CA ASP A 43 9.07 1.76 -3.20
C ASP A 43 7.90 1.30 -4.08
N ILE A 44 7.94 1.50 -5.40
CA ILE A 44 6.88 1.07 -6.33
C ILE A 44 6.54 -0.42 -6.16
N PRO A 45 7.51 -1.36 -6.11
CA PRO A 45 7.20 -2.78 -5.93
C PRO A 45 6.55 -3.08 -4.58
N LYS A 46 6.90 -2.33 -3.52
CA LYS A 46 6.32 -2.51 -2.17
C LYS A 46 4.88 -2.02 -2.14
N ILE A 47 4.63 -0.82 -2.68
CA ILE A 47 3.28 -0.26 -2.78
C ILE A 47 2.40 -1.17 -3.64
N TRP A 48 2.92 -1.66 -4.76
CA TRP A 48 2.22 -2.63 -5.59
C TRP A 48 1.90 -3.92 -4.83
N ALA A 49 2.85 -4.46 -4.05
CA ALA A 49 2.61 -5.65 -3.25
C ALA A 49 1.44 -5.48 -2.29
N ILE A 50 1.40 -4.35 -1.59
CA ILE A 50 0.28 -4.00 -0.71
C ILE A 50 -1.01 -3.96 -1.53
N ILE A 51 -1.07 -3.15 -2.59
CA ILE A 51 -2.28 -3.00 -3.41
C ILE A 51 -2.78 -4.35 -3.96
N GLN A 52 -1.86 -5.19 -4.43
CA GLN A 52 -2.19 -6.50 -4.98
C GLN A 52 -2.86 -7.39 -3.94
N HIS A 53 -2.36 -7.39 -2.70
CA HIS A 53 -2.93 -8.21 -1.63
C HIS A 53 -4.18 -7.60 -0.98
N GLU A 54 -4.24 -6.28 -0.86
CA GLU A 54 -5.34 -5.57 -0.20
C GLU A 54 -6.58 -5.45 -1.10
N SER A 55 -6.40 -5.14 -2.39
CA SER A 55 -7.52 -4.83 -3.30
C SER A 55 -7.45 -5.54 -4.65
N GLY A 56 -6.37 -6.26 -4.94
CA GLY A 56 -6.11 -6.81 -6.28
C GLY A 56 -5.94 -5.73 -7.35
N GLY A 57 -5.67 -4.48 -6.97
CA GLY A 57 -5.61 -3.34 -7.89
C GLY A 57 -6.97 -2.70 -8.22
N ASN A 58 -8.03 -3.04 -7.49
CA ASN A 58 -9.35 -2.42 -7.68
C ASN A 58 -9.52 -1.17 -6.81
N PRO A 59 -9.59 0.05 -7.39
CA PRO A 59 -9.75 1.29 -6.63
C PRO A 59 -11.13 1.45 -5.98
N ASN A 60 -12.11 0.64 -6.36
CA ASN A 60 -13.44 0.61 -5.74
C ASN A 60 -13.62 -0.59 -4.79
N ALA A 61 -12.54 -1.25 -4.38
CA ALA A 61 -12.61 -2.35 -3.41
C ALA A 61 -13.18 -1.85 -2.07
N ILE A 62 -14.10 -2.63 -1.50
CA ILE A 62 -14.68 -2.38 -0.17
C ILE A 62 -14.67 -3.69 0.61
N ASN A 63 -14.04 -3.69 1.78
CA ASN A 63 -14.12 -4.80 2.72
C ASN A 63 -15.35 -4.63 3.63
N ASN A 64 -16.28 -5.58 3.56
CA ASN A 64 -17.54 -5.57 4.32
C ASN A 64 -17.63 -6.70 5.38
N TRP A 65 -16.55 -7.43 5.63
CA TRP A 65 -16.59 -8.65 6.44
C TRP A 65 -15.70 -8.61 7.68
N ASP A 66 -14.82 -7.61 7.81
CA ASP A 66 -13.95 -7.47 8.97
C ASP A 66 -14.60 -6.72 10.16
N SER A 67 -13.84 -6.61 11.26
CA SER A 67 -14.31 -5.92 12.46
C SER A 67 -14.57 -4.42 12.24
N ASN A 68 -13.87 -3.79 11.30
CA ASN A 68 -14.11 -2.38 10.97
C ASN A 68 -15.44 -2.23 10.23
N ALA A 69 -15.74 -3.10 9.28
CA ALA A 69 -17.01 -3.16 8.59
C ALA A 69 -18.18 -3.43 9.55
N ALA A 70 -18.00 -4.37 10.49
CA ALA A 70 -18.98 -4.63 11.55
C ALA A 70 -19.22 -3.40 12.46
N ALA A 71 -18.20 -2.56 12.64
CA ALA A 71 -18.29 -1.27 13.35
C ALA A 71 -18.78 -0.11 12.46
N GLY A 72 -19.13 -0.34 11.19
CA GLY A 72 -19.62 0.70 10.27
C GLY A 72 -18.53 1.54 9.59
N HIS A 73 -17.27 1.10 9.65
CA HIS A 73 -16.10 1.79 9.08
C HIS A 73 -15.35 0.90 8.09
N PRO A 74 -15.98 0.45 6.99
CA PRO A 74 -15.34 -0.49 6.07
C PRO A 74 -14.08 0.10 5.44
N SER A 75 -13.07 -0.74 5.23
CA SER A 75 -11.86 -0.41 4.47
C SER A 75 -12.14 -0.29 2.98
N LYS A 76 -11.53 0.71 2.32
CA LYS A 76 -11.85 1.11 0.95
C LYS A 76 -10.61 1.41 0.11
N GLY A 77 -10.75 1.20 -1.20
CA GLY A 77 -9.77 1.58 -2.21
C GLY A 77 -8.54 0.69 -2.27
N LEU A 78 -7.52 1.16 -3.00
CA LEU A 78 -6.35 0.36 -3.38
C LEU A 78 -5.55 -0.17 -2.19
N MET A 79 -5.35 0.67 -1.18
CA MET A 79 -4.59 0.39 0.04
C MET A 79 -5.50 0.08 1.23
N GLN A 80 -6.79 -0.19 0.99
CA GLN A 80 -7.79 -0.58 2.01
C GLN A 80 -7.79 0.32 3.25
N CYS A 81 -7.85 1.64 3.04
CA CYS A 81 -7.96 2.61 4.14
C CYS A 81 -9.40 2.69 4.66
N ILE A 82 -9.59 2.79 5.98
CA ILE A 82 -10.86 3.26 6.58
C ILE A 82 -10.94 4.79 6.52
N ASP A 83 -12.15 5.36 6.66
CA ASP A 83 -12.37 6.81 6.50
C ASP A 83 -11.56 7.65 7.50
N SER A 84 -11.42 7.20 8.75
CA SER A 84 -10.64 7.93 9.76
C SER A 84 -9.15 7.96 9.41
N THR A 85 -8.58 6.83 9.00
CA THR A 85 -7.19 6.74 8.53
C THR A 85 -6.97 7.60 7.30
N PHE A 86 -7.87 7.52 6.31
CA PHE A 86 -7.77 8.33 5.10
C PHE A 86 -7.77 9.82 5.43
N ASN A 87 -8.73 10.28 6.25
CA ASN A 87 -8.84 11.70 6.59
C ASN A 87 -7.65 12.22 7.42
N ALA A 88 -7.03 11.38 8.25
CA ALA A 88 -5.85 11.75 9.01
C ALA A 88 -4.58 11.84 8.15
N HIS A 89 -4.51 11.09 7.05
CA HIS A 89 -3.28 10.90 6.27
C HIS A 89 -3.34 11.42 4.82
N LYS A 90 -4.50 11.88 4.34
CA LYS A 90 -4.60 12.54 3.03
C LYS A 90 -3.80 13.84 2.98
N LEU A 91 -3.29 14.19 1.80
CA LEU A 91 -2.72 15.51 1.54
C LEU A 91 -3.83 16.54 1.26
N PRO A 92 -3.61 17.84 1.48
CA PRO A 92 -4.55 18.87 1.05
C PRO A 92 -4.89 18.75 -0.44
N GLY A 93 -6.17 18.79 -0.80
CA GLY A 93 -6.66 18.60 -2.17
C GLY A 93 -6.83 17.15 -2.61
N HIS A 94 -6.53 16.17 -1.76
CA HIS A 94 -6.72 14.74 -1.99
C HIS A 94 -7.87 14.20 -1.15
N ASP A 95 -9.10 14.61 -1.47
CA ASP A 95 -10.27 14.43 -0.62
C ASP A 95 -11.13 13.20 -0.98
N ASN A 96 -10.71 12.37 -1.95
CA ASN A 96 -11.52 11.26 -2.44
C ASN A 96 -10.89 9.89 -2.10
N ILE A 97 -11.47 9.15 -1.17
CA ILE A 97 -10.97 7.83 -0.76
C ILE A 97 -10.96 6.77 -1.88
N TYR A 98 -11.77 6.94 -2.92
CA TYR A 98 -11.79 6.06 -4.10
C TYR A 98 -10.93 6.59 -5.26
N SER A 99 -10.35 7.79 -5.13
CA SER A 99 -9.29 8.23 -6.05
C SER A 99 -8.08 7.31 -5.84
N PRO A 100 -7.59 6.62 -6.88
CA PRO A 100 -6.42 5.76 -6.78
C PRO A 100 -5.23 6.46 -6.14
N VAL A 101 -4.96 7.68 -6.58
CA VAL A 101 -3.82 8.49 -6.15
C VAL A 101 -3.97 8.91 -4.69
N ASP A 102 -5.13 9.44 -4.31
CA ASP A 102 -5.40 9.92 -2.95
C ASP A 102 -5.33 8.76 -1.94
N ASN A 103 -5.88 7.60 -2.31
CA ASN A 103 -5.87 6.40 -1.47
C ASN A 103 -4.44 5.89 -1.26
N ILE A 104 -3.61 5.90 -2.30
CA ILE A 104 -2.18 5.56 -2.18
C ILE A 104 -1.45 6.57 -1.29
N ILE A 105 -1.68 7.87 -1.47
CA ILE A 105 -1.08 8.91 -0.64
C ILE A 105 -1.40 8.67 0.84
N ALA A 106 -2.66 8.45 1.18
CA ALA A 106 -3.09 8.23 2.55
C ALA A 106 -2.51 6.93 3.14
N GLY A 107 -2.56 5.82 2.38
CA GLY A 107 -2.03 4.52 2.84
C GLY A 107 -0.52 4.51 3.05
N VAL A 108 0.24 5.18 2.17
CA VAL A 108 1.68 5.34 2.34
C VAL A 108 1.99 6.21 3.56
N ARG A 109 1.33 7.37 3.72
CA ARG A 109 1.53 8.22 4.90
C ARG A 109 1.17 7.51 6.20
N TYR A 110 0.10 6.72 6.22
CA TYR A 110 -0.23 5.84 7.35
C TYR A 110 0.88 4.84 7.62
N SER A 111 1.46 4.23 6.58
CA SER A 111 2.57 3.29 6.73
C SER A 111 3.81 3.93 7.37
N PHE A 112 4.11 5.17 7.01
CA PHE A 112 5.18 5.95 7.63
C PHE A 112 4.88 6.32 9.09
N ASP A 113 3.68 6.82 9.38
CA ASP A 113 3.27 7.20 10.73
C ASP A 113 3.24 5.99 11.69
N ARG A 114 2.63 4.89 11.24
CA ARG A 114 2.37 3.72 12.07
C ARG A 114 3.55 2.77 12.21
N TYR A 115 4.37 2.64 11.17
CA TYR A 115 5.45 1.63 11.09
C TYR A 115 6.84 2.24 10.86
N GLY A 116 6.96 3.55 10.66
CA GLY A 116 8.24 4.20 10.35
C GLY A 116 8.73 3.93 8.92
N GLY A 117 7.85 3.49 8.02
CA GLY A 117 8.16 3.27 6.60
C GLY A 117 7.53 2.00 6.02
N LEU A 118 7.57 1.89 4.68
CA LEU A 118 6.96 0.76 3.95
C LEU A 118 7.61 -0.60 4.25
N ASP A 119 8.91 -0.63 4.53
CA ASP A 119 9.64 -1.88 4.84
C ASP A 119 9.17 -2.53 6.16
N ASN A 120 8.59 -1.73 7.05
CA ASN A 120 8.11 -2.18 8.35
C ASN A 120 6.62 -2.56 8.35
N VAL A 121 5.93 -2.36 7.23
CA VAL A 121 4.55 -2.83 7.06
C VAL A 121 4.54 -4.36 7.24
N PRO A 122 3.66 -4.94 8.08
CA PRO A 122 3.69 -6.36 8.43
C PRO A 122 3.76 -7.30 7.22
N GLY A 123 2.99 -7.02 6.17
CA GLY A 123 2.98 -7.82 4.96
C GLY A 123 4.27 -7.73 4.15
N ILE A 124 4.83 -6.53 4.01
CA ILE A 124 6.14 -6.32 3.36
C ILE A 124 7.25 -7.03 4.13
N LYS A 125 7.27 -6.84 5.45
CA LYS A 125 8.23 -7.47 6.35
C LYS A 125 8.13 -8.99 6.31
N ALA A 126 6.92 -9.55 6.31
CA ALA A 126 6.71 -10.98 6.21
C ALA A 126 7.26 -11.56 4.89
N MET A 127 6.96 -10.92 3.76
CA MET A 127 7.49 -11.33 2.45
C MET A 127 9.02 -11.24 2.39
N ALA A 128 9.63 -10.23 3.00
CA ALA A 128 11.09 -10.10 3.07
C ALA A 128 11.76 -11.27 3.83
N HIS A 129 11.03 -11.93 4.73
CA HIS A 129 11.49 -13.12 5.46
C HIS A 129 10.99 -14.45 4.86
N GLY A 130 10.43 -14.43 3.64
CA GLY A 130 9.90 -15.63 2.97
C GLY A 130 8.54 -16.10 3.49
N GLY A 131 7.85 -15.27 4.28
CA GLY A 131 6.50 -15.54 4.78
C GLY A 131 5.40 -15.01 3.86
N ALA A 132 4.16 -15.47 4.09
CA ALA A 132 2.99 -14.96 3.40
C ALA A 132 2.68 -13.50 3.79
N TYR A 133 2.13 -12.73 2.84
CA TYR A 133 1.67 -11.36 3.10
C TYR A 133 0.62 -11.33 4.21
N ARG A 134 0.71 -10.33 5.08
CA ARG A 134 -0.24 -10.03 6.15
C ARG A 134 -0.66 -8.58 6.03
N GLY A 135 -1.95 -8.35 5.78
CA GLY A 135 -2.51 -7.00 5.73
C GLY A 135 -2.42 -6.28 7.07
N TYR A 136 -2.73 -4.99 7.05
CA TYR A 136 -2.67 -4.09 8.22
C TYR A 136 -4.04 -3.62 8.68
#